data_AF-A0A537FHU7-F1
#
_entry.id   AF-A0A537FHU7-F1
#
_cell.length_a   1.000
_cell.length_b   1.000
_cell.length_c   1.000
_cell.angle_alpha   90.00
_cell.angle_beta   90.00
_cell.angle_gamma   90.00
#
_symmetry.space_group_name_H-M   'P 1'
#
loop_
_entity.id
_entity.type
_entity.pdbx_description
1 polymer ?
#
loop_
_entity_poly.entity_id
_entity_poly.type
_entity_poly.pdbx_seq_one_letter_code
_entity_poly.pdbx_strand_id
1 'polypeptide(L)'
;MKHAAERFGALARGRLMYGDAMKELMLRFRLTPIYDETIREALMEHSDFDGVKGIFKEISEGKIDLRFFRSKDKPTPLAYHILYRHVDIPELIAPENVATDNMTRLRISIEGRSIDMLCFDCGKLTRDASIASLPDHPFCQDCSSKLLAPLFWSSAYATNILHKKQDKQSLDENEQKALTRARRSADLVIAYGRRAIIAQSVYGIGPQTAARVLSKMHESDDEFYRDLLEAKLQFIATRPFWNN
;
A
#
# COMPACT_ATOMS: atom_id res chain seq x y z
N MET A 1 -10.04 8.48 -22.00
CA MET A 1 -9.09 8.33 -23.13
C MET A 1 -8.85 6.90 -23.55
N LYS A 2 -8.40 6.00 -22.66
CA LYS A 2 -8.19 4.58 -23.01
C LYS A 2 -9.40 3.95 -23.71
N HIS A 3 -10.59 4.09 -23.13
CA HIS A 3 -11.83 3.57 -23.70
C HIS A 3 -12.17 4.17 -25.08
N ALA A 4 -11.98 5.47 -25.26
CA ALA A 4 -12.11 6.09 -26.58
C ALA A 4 -11.13 5.49 -27.59
N ALA A 5 -9.84 5.35 -27.24
CA ALA A 5 -8.84 4.73 -28.12
C ALA A 5 -9.17 3.26 -28.47
N GLU A 6 -9.75 2.49 -27.55
CA GLU A 6 -10.25 1.13 -27.80
C GLU A 6 -11.47 1.11 -28.76
N ARG A 7 -12.36 2.11 -28.67
CA ARG A 7 -13.52 2.27 -29.57
C ARG A 7 -13.09 2.65 -30.98
N PHE A 8 -12.09 3.52 -31.11
CA PHE A 8 -11.48 3.91 -32.39
C PHE A 8 -10.57 2.83 -33.00
N GLY A 9 -10.31 1.73 -32.28
CA GLY A 9 -9.44 0.65 -32.75
C GLY A 9 -7.94 0.95 -32.66
N ALA A 10 -7.55 2.09 -32.09
CA ALA A 10 -6.14 2.44 -31.85
C ALA A 10 -5.51 1.62 -30.71
N LEU A 11 -6.33 1.05 -29.82
CA LEU A 11 -5.91 0.09 -28.81
C LEU A 11 -6.77 -1.18 -28.87
N ALA A 12 -6.15 -2.33 -28.60
CA ALA A 12 -6.86 -3.58 -28.43
C ALA A 12 -7.78 -3.51 -27.21
N ARG A 13 -9.04 -3.95 -27.36
CA ARG A 13 -10.03 -3.97 -26.29
C ARG A 13 -9.59 -4.88 -25.15
N GLY A 14 -9.77 -4.42 -23.92
CA GLY A 14 -9.45 -5.20 -22.72
C GLY A 14 -7.98 -5.17 -22.32
N ARG A 15 -7.16 -4.36 -22.99
CA ARG A 15 -5.75 -4.20 -22.63
C ARG A 15 -5.65 -3.54 -21.26
N LEU A 16 -5.06 -4.21 -20.28
CA LEU A 16 -4.80 -3.61 -18.97
C LEU A 16 -3.66 -2.59 -19.12
N MET A 17 -3.89 -1.36 -18.64
CA MET A 17 -2.91 -0.26 -18.65
C MET A 17 -2.98 0.45 -17.31
N TYR A 18 -1.82 0.65 -16.69
CA TYR A 18 -1.70 1.26 -15.36
C TYR A 18 -0.52 2.24 -15.33
N GLY A 19 -0.53 3.13 -14.34
CA GLY A 19 0.60 4.02 -14.05
C GLY A 19 0.97 4.93 -15.23
N ASP A 20 2.26 5.01 -15.52
CA ASP A 20 2.82 5.97 -16.48
C ASP A 20 2.39 5.70 -17.92
N ALA A 21 2.16 4.44 -18.29
CA ALA A 21 1.63 4.07 -19.60
C ALA A 21 0.24 4.68 -19.87
N MET A 22 -0.57 4.90 -18.83
CA MET A 22 -1.88 5.55 -18.96
C MET A 22 -1.75 7.08 -19.07
N LYS A 23 -0.79 7.69 -18.37
CA LYS A 23 -0.49 9.12 -18.47
C LYS A 23 0.01 9.50 -19.86
N GLU A 24 0.83 8.63 -20.48
CA GLU A 24 1.36 8.85 -21.83
C GLU A 24 0.28 8.91 -22.92
N LEU A 25 -0.90 8.32 -22.71
CA LEU A 25 -1.98 8.35 -23.70
C LEU A 25 -2.39 9.77 -24.08
N MET A 26 -2.43 10.68 -23.10
CA MET A 26 -2.75 12.09 -23.38
C MET A 26 -1.74 12.77 -24.29
N LEU A 27 -0.46 12.42 -24.14
CA LEU A 27 0.61 12.97 -24.97
C LEU A 27 0.60 12.33 -26.36
N ARG A 28 0.45 11.00 -26.44
CA ARG A 28 0.49 10.24 -27.70
C ARG A 28 -0.69 10.51 -28.61
N PHE A 29 -1.88 10.70 -28.04
CA PHE A 29 -3.10 11.00 -28.79
C PHE A 29 -3.39 12.50 -28.88
N ARG A 30 -2.48 13.38 -28.42
CA ARG A 30 -2.66 14.83 -28.54
C ARG A 30 -2.85 15.20 -30.02
N LEU A 31 -3.81 16.09 -30.29
CA LEU A 31 -4.16 16.51 -31.67
C LEU A 31 -4.72 15.37 -32.55
N THR A 32 -5.34 14.36 -31.95
CA THR A 32 -6.05 13.30 -32.69
C THR A 32 -7.54 13.34 -32.37
N PRO A 33 -8.42 12.83 -33.25
CA PRO A 33 -9.85 12.71 -32.96
C PRO A 33 -10.16 11.93 -31.68
N ILE A 34 -9.27 11.02 -31.26
CA ILE A 34 -9.39 10.27 -30.01
C ILE A 34 -9.31 11.22 -28.80
N TYR A 35 -8.43 12.21 -28.86
CA TYR A 35 -8.31 13.23 -27.82
C TYR A 35 -9.56 14.12 -27.81
N ASP A 36 -9.98 14.62 -28.97
CA ASP A 36 -11.13 15.50 -29.08
C ASP A 36 -12.41 14.82 -28.58
N GLU A 37 -12.64 13.56 -28.98
CA GLU A 37 -13.78 12.78 -28.50
C GLU A 37 -13.68 12.48 -27.01
N THR A 38 -12.48 12.18 -26.50
CA THR A 38 -12.29 11.97 -25.05
C THR A 38 -12.69 13.21 -24.25
N ILE A 39 -12.27 14.39 -24.69
CA ILE A 39 -12.61 15.64 -24.01
C ILE A 39 -14.11 15.91 -24.13
N ARG A 40 -14.69 15.71 -25.33
CA ARG A 40 -16.14 15.87 -25.55
C ARG A 40 -16.97 14.96 -24.64
N GLU A 41 -16.63 13.68 -24.58
CA GLU A 41 -17.30 12.67 -23.73
C GLU A 41 -17.15 13.05 -22.25
N ALA A 42 -15.95 13.41 -21.79
CA ALA A 42 -15.72 13.81 -20.40
C ALA A 42 -16.52 15.08 -20.01
N LEU A 43 -16.64 16.04 -20.92
CA LEU A 43 -17.39 17.27 -20.68
C LEU A 43 -18.91 17.08 -20.76
N MET A 44 -19.42 16.12 -21.54
CA MET A 44 -20.86 15.90 -21.69
C MET A 44 -21.42 14.81 -20.77
N GLU A 45 -20.70 13.71 -20.55
CA GLU A 45 -21.20 12.56 -19.78
C GLU A 45 -20.71 12.54 -18.33
N HIS A 46 -19.58 13.19 -18.04
CA HIS A 46 -18.95 13.13 -16.70
C HIS A 46 -18.88 14.48 -15.99
N SER A 47 -19.37 15.55 -16.61
CA SER A 47 -19.35 16.91 -16.06
C SER A 47 -20.73 17.55 -16.16
N ASP A 48 -21.27 18.02 -15.04
CA ASP A 48 -22.52 18.80 -15.00
C ASP A 48 -22.21 20.26 -14.64
N PHE A 49 -21.90 21.06 -15.66
CA PHE A 49 -21.57 22.47 -15.47
C PHE A 49 -22.78 23.30 -15.07
N ASP A 50 -23.96 22.96 -15.56
CA ASP A 50 -25.18 23.73 -15.29
C ASP A 50 -25.68 23.49 -13.87
N GLY A 51 -25.60 22.26 -13.37
CA GLY A 51 -25.83 21.92 -11.96
C GLY A 51 -24.87 22.65 -11.03
N VAL A 52 -23.57 22.67 -11.35
CA VAL A 52 -22.58 23.40 -10.55
C VAL A 52 -22.87 24.91 -10.53
N LYS A 53 -23.16 25.52 -11.68
CA LYS A 53 -23.55 26.95 -11.74
C LYS A 53 -24.81 27.22 -10.91
N GLY A 54 -25.79 26.31 -10.94
CA GLY A 54 -26.99 26.38 -10.13
C GLY A 54 -26.68 26.46 -8.65
N ILE A 55 -25.84 25.55 -8.14
CA ILE A 55 -25.40 25.53 -6.74
C ILE A 55 -24.72 26.85 -6.36
N PHE A 56 -23.79 27.36 -7.19
CA PHE A 56 -23.12 28.64 -6.91
C PHE A 56 -24.08 29.84 -6.89
N LYS A 57 -25.11 29.82 -7.75
CA LYS A 57 -26.16 30.85 -7.77
C LYS A 57 -27.06 30.77 -6.53
N GLU A 58 -27.43 29.57 -6.10
CA GLU A 58 -28.23 29.40 -4.87
C GLU A 58 -27.46 29.81 -3.61
N ILE A 59 -26.14 29.59 -3.59
CA ILE A 59 -25.25 30.10 -2.55
C ILE A 59 -25.22 31.64 -2.57
N SER A 60 -25.05 32.27 -3.75
CA SER A 60 -24.97 33.73 -3.86
C SER A 60 -26.30 34.42 -3.54
N GLU A 61 -27.42 33.77 -3.84
CA GLU A 61 -28.78 34.23 -3.50
C GLU A 61 -29.16 33.95 -2.04
N GLY A 62 -28.32 33.25 -1.28
CA GLY A 62 -28.57 32.92 0.14
C GLY A 62 -29.60 31.82 0.37
N LYS A 63 -29.97 31.06 -0.66
CA LYS A 63 -30.85 29.88 -0.55
C LYS A 63 -30.12 28.68 0.07
N ILE A 64 -28.82 28.55 -0.20
CA ILE A 64 -27.93 27.59 0.44
C ILE A 64 -27.09 28.32 1.48
N ASP A 65 -27.26 27.97 2.75
CA ASP A 65 -26.43 28.49 3.84
C ASP A 65 -25.07 27.74 3.89
N LEU A 66 -23.97 28.49 3.93
CA LEU A 66 -22.62 27.93 4.03
C LEU A 66 -22.11 28.08 5.47
N ARG A 67 -21.89 26.95 6.13
CA ARG A 67 -21.34 26.89 7.49
C ARG A 67 -19.94 26.30 7.49
N PHE A 68 -19.00 27.02 8.08
CA PHE A 68 -17.65 26.51 8.30
C PHE A 68 -17.56 25.83 9.66
N PHE A 69 -17.18 24.55 9.65
CA PHE A 69 -16.90 23.80 10.87
C PHE A 69 -15.44 23.33 10.84
N ARG A 70 -14.68 23.72 11.86
CA ARG A 70 -13.31 23.24 12.05
C ARG A 70 -13.26 22.33 13.26
N SER A 71 -12.97 21.06 13.02
CA SER A 71 -12.68 20.14 14.12
C SER A 71 -11.27 20.41 14.68
N LYS A 72 -11.13 20.28 16.00
CA LYS A 72 -9.85 20.50 16.69
C LYS A 72 -8.97 19.25 16.68
N ASP A 73 -9.55 18.10 17.01
CA ASP A 73 -8.78 16.88 17.30
C ASP A 73 -8.98 15.78 16.25
N LYS A 74 -10.22 15.48 15.87
CA LYS A 74 -10.56 14.36 14.96
C LYS A 74 -11.50 14.81 13.83
N PRO A 75 -11.37 14.31 12.59
CA PRO A 75 -12.34 14.62 11.53
C PRO A 75 -13.76 14.19 11.91
N THR A 76 -14.75 14.87 11.33
CA THR A 76 -16.15 14.47 11.47
C THR A 76 -16.38 13.11 10.80
N PRO A 77 -17.43 12.35 11.16
CA PRO A 77 -17.73 11.07 10.51
C PRO A 77 -17.83 11.16 8.96
N LEU A 78 -18.34 12.27 8.43
CA LEU A 78 -18.40 12.54 6.98
C LEU A 78 -17.01 12.77 6.38
N ALA A 79 -16.19 13.60 7.03
CA ALA A 79 -14.83 13.90 6.56
C ALA A 79 -13.89 12.70 6.70
N TYR A 80 -14.08 11.88 7.73
CA TYR A 80 -13.27 10.70 8.01
C TYR A 80 -13.19 9.77 6.80
N HIS A 81 -14.31 9.45 6.14
CA HIS A 81 -14.31 8.54 5.00
C HIS A 81 -13.57 9.09 3.76
N ILE A 82 -13.56 10.40 3.58
CA ILE A 82 -12.80 11.06 2.52
C ILE A 82 -11.31 11.04 2.87
N LEU A 83 -10.95 11.44 4.09
CA LEU A 83 -9.57 11.54 4.54
C LEU A 83 -8.91 10.17 4.76
N TYR A 84 -9.68 9.13 5.11
CA TYR A 84 -9.19 7.78 5.40
C TYR A 84 -8.28 7.23 4.30
N ARG A 85 -8.58 7.52 3.03
CA ARG A 85 -7.79 7.03 1.89
C ARG A 85 -6.49 7.81 1.66
N HIS A 86 -6.40 9.02 2.22
CA HIS A 86 -5.33 9.97 1.96
C HIS A 86 -4.41 10.21 3.16
N VAL A 87 -4.73 9.62 4.31
CA VAL A 87 -3.97 9.78 5.55
C VAL A 87 -3.17 8.51 5.83
N ASP A 88 -1.90 8.68 6.18
CA ASP A 88 -0.97 7.56 6.45
C ASP A 88 -1.38 6.74 7.69
N ILE A 89 -2.13 7.35 8.61
CA ILE A 89 -2.65 6.74 9.84
C ILE A 89 -4.16 7.00 9.97
N PRO A 90 -4.99 6.25 9.22
CA PRO A 90 -6.43 6.38 9.36
C PRO A 90 -6.91 6.05 10.77
N GLU A 91 -6.15 5.24 11.51
CA GLU A 91 -6.50 4.76 12.86
C GLU A 91 -6.49 5.89 13.92
N LEU A 92 -5.67 6.94 13.75
CA LEU A 92 -5.60 8.07 14.70
C LEU A 92 -6.74 9.07 14.53
N ILE A 93 -7.22 9.21 13.30
CA ILE A 93 -8.24 10.19 12.94
C ILE A 93 -9.66 9.60 13.06
N ALA A 94 -9.80 8.36 13.49
CA ALA A 94 -11.09 7.72 13.61
C ALA A 94 -11.95 8.38 14.71
N PRO A 95 -13.20 8.74 14.39
CA PRO A 95 -14.20 9.12 15.38
C PRO A 95 -14.38 8.03 16.46
N GLU A 96 -14.76 8.41 17.68
CA GLU A 96 -14.88 7.48 18.83
C GLU A 96 -15.86 6.33 18.58
N ASN A 97 -16.93 6.59 17.84
CA ASN A 97 -17.92 5.61 17.40
C ASN A 97 -17.40 4.63 16.32
N VAL A 98 -16.20 4.85 15.79
CA VAL A 98 -15.50 3.97 14.82
C VAL A 98 -14.25 3.33 15.46
N ALA A 99 -13.87 3.74 16.67
CA ALA A 99 -12.61 3.35 17.29
C ALA A 99 -12.50 1.85 17.63
N THR A 100 -13.59 1.21 18.05
CA THR A 100 -13.65 -0.24 18.25
C THR A 100 -13.54 -1.03 16.95
N ASP A 101 -13.93 -0.44 15.83
CA ASP A 101 -13.82 -1.02 14.48
C ASP A 101 -12.41 -0.81 13.88
N ASN A 102 -11.57 0.04 14.48
CA ASN A 102 -10.23 0.31 13.94
C ASN A 102 -9.29 -0.89 14.00
N MET A 103 -9.31 -1.67 15.07
CA MET A 103 -8.42 -2.83 15.19
C MET A 103 -8.80 -3.90 14.16
N THR A 104 -10.11 -4.14 14.01
CA THR A 104 -10.68 -5.01 12.98
C THR A 104 -10.30 -4.52 11.58
N ARG A 105 -10.41 -3.20 11.32
CA ARG A 105 -10.00 -2.59 10.05
C ARG A 105 -8.51 -2.70 9.78
N LEU A 106 -7.66 -2.50 10.79
CA LEU A 106 -6.21 -2.66 10.68
C LEU A 106 -5.88 -4.11 10.32
N ARG A 107 -6.52 -5.07 11.00
CA ARG A 107 -6.39 -6.51 10.71
C ARG A 107 -6.77 -6.82 9.27
N ILE A 108 -7.97 -6.42 8.84
CA ILE A 108 -8.46 -6.62 7.46
C ILE A 108 -7.53 -5.95 6.44
N SER A 109 -7.03 -4.74 6.74
CA SER A 109 -6.12 -4.01 5.85
C SER A 109 -4.76 -4.68 5.71
N ILE A 110 -4.25 -5.31 6.77
CA ILE A 110 -2.99 -6.06 6.73
C ILE A 110 -3.19 -7.40 6.03
N GLU A 111 -4.19 -8.17 6.43
CA GLU A 111 -4.47 -9.51 5.87
C GLU A 111 -4.84 -9.46 4.38
N GLY A 112 -5.54 -8.40 3.95
CA GLY A 112 -5.92 -8.18 2.56
C GLY A 112 -4.78 -7.73 1.63
N ARG A 113 -3.56 -7.51 2.14
CA ARG A 113 -2.40 -7.17 1.30
C ARG A 113 -1.83 -8.42 0.63
N SER A 114 -1.37 -8.22 -0.60
CA SER A 114 -0.50 -9.17 -1.30
C SER A 114 0.94 -8.69 -1.24
N ILE A 115 1.87 -9.63 -1.08
CA ILE A 115 3.30 -9.37 -0.93
C ILE A 115 4.12 -10.27 -1.82
N ASP A 116 5.34 -9.85 -2.12
CA ASP A 116 6.32 -10.70 -2.76
C ASP A 116 7.12 -11.46 -1.68
N MET A 117 7.42 -12.73 -1.92
CA MET A 117 8.23 -13.56 -1.02
C MET A 117 9.45 -14.11 -1.77
N LEU A 118 10.64 -13.83 -1.26
CA LEU A 118 11.90 -14.33 -1.82
C LEU A 118 12.43 -15.49 -0.98
N CYS A 119 12.61 -16.64 -1.60
CA CYS A 119 13.30 -17.77 -0.97
C CYS A 119 14.81 -17.57 -1.01
N PHE A 120 15.46 -17.60 0.15
CA PHE A 120 16.91 -17.43 0.25
C PHE A 120 17.70 -18.70 -0.09
N ASP A 121 17.06 -19.88 -0.09
CA ASP A 121 17.74 -21.14 -0.41
C ASP A 121 17.78 -21.38 -1.93
N CYS A 122 16.63 -21.32 -2.61
CA CYS A 122 16.56 -21.54 -4.07
C CYS A 122 16.57 -20.25 -4.91
N GLY A 123 16.51 -19.07 -4.29
CA GLY A 123 16.53 -17.79 -5.00
C GLY A 123 15.24 -17.46 -5.77
N LYS A 124 14.18 -18.25 -5.61
CA LYS A 124 12.91 -18.06 -6.32
C LYS A 124 12.05 -16.99 -5.65
N LEU A 125 11.49 -16.10 -6.47
CA LEU A 125 10.56 -15.04 -6.08
C LEU A 125 9.12 -15.48 -6.36
N THR A 126 8.32 -15.62 -5.32
CA THR A 126 6.87 -15.79 -5.41
C THR A 126 6.22 -14.41 -5.34
N ARG A 127 5.42 -14.05 -6.34
CA ARG A 127 4.75 -12.75 -6.41
C ARG A 127 3.30 -12.83 -5.95
N ASP A 128 2.77 -11.70 -5.47
CA ASP A 128 1.35 -11.52 -5.16
C ASP A 128 0.78 -12.55 -4.15
N ALA A 129 1.59 -12.97 -3.19
CA ALA A 129 1.13 -13.87 -2.13
C ALA A 129 0.22 -13.11 -1.14
N SER A 130 -1.05 -13.50 -1.07
CA SER A 130 -2.01 -12.90 -0.13
C SER A 130 -1.72 -13.33 1.31
N ILE A 131 -1.52 -12.36 2.21
CA ILE A 131 -1.22 -12.61 3.63
C ILE A 131 -2.31 -13.42 4.32
N ALA A 132 -3.59 -13.16 3.99
CA ALA A 132 -4.72 -13.91 4.53
C ALA A 132 -4.67 -15.41 4.22
N SER A 133 -4.17 -15.78 3.04
CA SER A 133 -4.11 -17.18 2.58
C SER A 133 -2.86 -17.95 3.00
N LEU A 134 -1.88 -17.28 3.61
CA LEU A 134 -0.64 -17.95 4.01
C LEU A 134 -0.90 -18.91 5.17
N PRO A 135 -0.27 -20.09 5.18
CA PRO A 135 -0.28 -20.95 6.35
C PRO A 135 0.52 -20.31 7.48
N ASP A 136 0.27 -20.73 8.73
CA ASP A 136 0.96 -20.16 9.89
C ASP A 136 2.49 -20.31 9.83
N HIS A 137 2.99 -21.37 9.18
CA HIS A 137 4.40 -21.50 8.81
C HIS A 137 4.54 -21.64 7.29
N PRO A 138 4.77 -20.54 6.57
CA PRO A 138 4.93 -20.57 5.11
C PRO A 138 6.25 -21.23 4.71
N PHE A 139 6.21 -21.90 3.56
CA PHE A 139 7.36 -22.60 2.97
C PHE A 139 7.40 -22.39 1.46
N CYS A 140 8.58 -22.52 0.88
CA CYS A 140 8.80 -22.42 -0.56
C CYS A 140 8.22 -23.66 -1.26
N GLN A 141 7.36 -23.47 -2.26
CA GLN A 141 6.78 -24.60 -3.01
C GLN A 141 7.81 -25.34 -3.87
N ASP A 142 8.94 -24.71 -4.22
CA ASP A 142 9.97 -25.33 -5.07
C ASP A 142 11.00 -26.15 -4.29
N CYS A 143 11.37 -25.71 -3.08
CA CYS A 143 12.46 -26.34 -2.30
C CYS A 143 12.09 -26.69 -0.85
N SER A 144 10.85 -26.45 -0.43
CA SER A 144 10.36 -26.69 0.94
C SER A 144 11.07 -25.90 2.05
N SER A 145 11.94 -24.93 1.70
CA SER A 145 12.58 -24.06 2.68
C SER A 145 11.58 -23.12 3.36
N LYS A 146 11.77 -22.87 4.66
CA LYS A 146 11.03 -21.86 5.43
C LYS A 146 11.72 -20.49 5.44
N LEU A 147 12.87 -20.37 4.79
CA LEU A 147 13.69 -19.16 4.78
C LEU A 147 13.19 -18.17 3.71
N LEU A 148 12.00 -17.62 3.98
CA LEU A 148 11.28 -16.73 3.08
C LEU A 148 11.34 -15.29 3.59
N ALA A 149 11.90 -14.38 2.79
CA ALA A 149 11.86 -12.95 3.09
C ALA A 149 10.61 -12.30 2.49
N PRO A 150 9.74 -11.68 3.30
CA PRO A 150 8.67 -10.83 2.79
C PRO A 150 9.26 -9.52 2.26
N LEU A 151 8.93 -9.18 1.02
CA LEU A 151 9.39 -7.99 0.30
C LEU A 151 8.19 -7.13 -0.09
N PHE A 152 8.16 -5.88 0.40
CA PHE A 152 7.07 -4.93 0.17
C PHE A 152 7.43 -3.88 -0.90
N TRP A 153 8.72 -3.70 -1.16
CA TRP A 153 9.25 -2.79 -2.16
C TRP A 153 10.49 -3.43 -2.79
N SER A 154 10.73 -3.09 -4.07
CA SER A 154 11.96 -3.45 -4.78
C SER A 154 12.29 -4.95 -4.77
N SER A 155 11.28 -5.81 -4.94
CA SER A 155 11.46 -7.27 -4.94
C SER A 155 12.45 -7.75 -6.01
N ALA A 156 12.42 -7.12 -7.19
CA ALA A 156 13.39 -7.36 -8.26
C ALA A 156 14.84 -7.05 -7.83
N TYR A 157 15.05 -5.94 -7.12
CA TYR A 157 16.38 -5.54 -6.65
C TYR A 157 16.95 -6.56 -5.65
N ALA A 158 16.17 -6.96 -4.64
CA ALA A 158 16.60 -7.96 -3.66
C ALA A 158 16.86 -9.33 -4.30
N THR A 159 16.05 -9.72 -5.29
CA THR A 159 16.24 -10.97 -6.05
C THR A 159 17.55 -10.94 -6.82
N ASN A 160 17.82 -9.84 -7.53
CA ASN A 160 19.06 -9.68 -8.30
C ASN A 160 20.30 -9.72 -7.39
N ILE A 161 20.27 -9.06 -6.24
CA ILE A 161 21.38 -9.09 -5.28
C ILE A 161 21.63 -10.51 -4.76
N LEU A 162 20.56 -11.26 -4.47
CA LEU A 162 20.69 -12.64 -4.01
C LEU A 162 21.33 -13.53 -5.09
N HIS A 163 20.91 -13.38 -6.35
CA HIS A 163 21.51 -14.12 -7.47
C HIS A 163 22.98 -13.76 -7.67
N LYS A 164 23.33 -12.46 -7.64
CA LYS A 164 24.74 -12.02 -7.67
C LYS A 164 25.59 -12.71 -6.59
N LYS A 165 25.06 -12.82 -5.36
CA LYS A 165 25.75 -13.50 -4.26
C LYS A 165 25.90 -15.00 -4.53
N GLN A 166 24.88 -15.67 -5.07
CA GLN A 166 24.93 -17.09 -5.42
C GLN A 166 25.98 -17.35 -6.52
N ASP A 167 26.09 -16.43 -7.48
CA ASP A 167 27.10 -16.43 -8.55
C ASP A 167 28.49 -15.99 -8.08
N LYS A 168 28.69 -15.75 -6.78
CA LYS A 168 29.95 -15.32 -6.16
C LYS A 168 30.49 -13.99 -6.71
N GLN A 169 29.62 -13.12 -7.19
CA GLN A 169 29.99 -11.77 -7.60
C GLN A 169 30.21 -10.87 -6.38
N SER A 170 31.02 -9.83 -6.54
CA SER A 170 31.22 -8.81 -5.51
C SER A 170 29.96 -7.95 -5.36
N LEU A 171 29.50 -7.78 -4.13
CA LEU A 171 28.41 -6.86 -3.79
C LEU A 171 28.97 -5.53 -3.29
N ASP A 172 28.32 -4.43 -3.63
CA ASP A 172 28.62 -3.14 -3.00
C ASP A 172 28.11 -3.08 -1.54
N GLU A 173 28.50 -2.04 -0.80
CA GLU A 173 28.09 -1.90 0.60
C GLU A 173 26.56 -1.78 0.79
N ASN A 174 25.86 -1.15 -0.15
CA ASN A 174 24.42 -0.94 -0.09
C ASN A 174 23.65 -2.23 -0.42
N GLU A 175 24.12 -2.99 -1.41
CA GLU A 175 23.66 -4.33 -1.77
C GLU A 175 23.85 -5.29 -0.58
N GLN A 176 25.03 -5.26 0.06
CA GLN A 176 25.32 -6.06 1.24
C GLN A 176 24.35 -5.73 2.39
N LYS A 177 24.13 -4.44 2.69
CA LYS A 177 23.17 -3.98 3.72
C LYS A 177 21.75 -4.41 3.39
N ALA A 178 21.31 -4.25 2.15
CA ALA A 178 19.97 -4.63 1.70
C ALA A 178 19.75 -6.15 1.83
N LEU A 179 20.73 -6.96 1.42
CA LEU A 179 20.66 -8.40 1.53
C LEU A 179 20.68 -8.89 2.97
N THR A 180 21.51 -8.31 3.83
CA THR A 180 21.50 -8.61 5.27
C THR A 180 20.15 -8.27 5.91
N ARG A 181 19.54 -7.14 5.53
CA ARG A 181 18.22 -6.76 6.01
C ARG A 181 17.15 -7.77 5.58
N ALA A 182 17.14 -8.16 4.30
CA ALA A 182 16.21 -9.16 3.79
C ALA A 182 16.44 -10.55 4.41
N ARG A 183 17.70 -10.92 4.70
CA ARG A 183 18.01 -12.16 5.40
C ARG A 183 17.44 -12.16 6.82
N ARG A 184 17.62 -11.07 7.57
CA ARG A 184 17.01 -10.91 8.90
C ARG A 184 15.49 -10.99 8.85
N SER A 185 14.87 -10.45 7.81
CA SER A 185 13.42 -10.63 7.57
C SER A 185 13.03 -12.10 7.44
N ALA A 186 13.80 -12.88 6.68
CA ALA A 186 13.56 -14.31 6.50
C ALA A 186 13.76 -15.12 7.79
N ASP A 187 14.79 -14.78 8.57
CA ASP A 187 15.05 -15.45 9.85
C ASP A 187 13.86 -15.27 10.82
N LEU A 188 13.19 -14.11 10.80
CA LEU A 188 11.97 -13.90 11.58
C LEU A 188 10.80 -14.76 11.10
N VAL A 189 10.66 -15.00 9.80
CA VAL A 189 9.62 -15.89 9.26
C VAL A 189 9.85 -17.33 9.69
N ILE A 190 11.11 -17.77 9.81
CA ILE A 190 11.41 -19.08 10.39
C ILE A 190 10.93 -19.15 11.84
N ALA A 191 11.26 -18.14 12.65
CA ALA A 191 10.99 -18.14 14.08
C ALA A 191 9.50 -17.96 14.43
N TYR A 192 8.82 -17.01 13.77
CA TYR A 192 7.46 -16.58 14.12
C TYR A 192 6.42 -16.84 13.02
N GLY A 193 6.83 -17.43 11.89
CA GLY A 193 5.92 -17.79 10.82
C GLY A 193 5.19 -16.60 10.21
N ARG A 194 3.89 -16.77 9.95
CA ARG A 194 2.98 -15.76 9.38
C ARG A 194 2.92 -14.49 10.20
N ARG A 195 3.09 -14.56 11.53
CA ARG A 195 3.11 -13.37 12.39
C ARG A 195 4.28 -12.45 12.07
N ALA A 196 5.44 -12.98 11.67
CA ALA A 196 6.56 -12.15 11.20
C ALA A 196 6.26 -11.42 9.89
N ILE A 197 5.48 -12.04 9.01
CA ILE A 197 5.05 -11.43 7.75
C ILE A 197 4.07 -10.29 8.03
N ILE A 198 3.07 -10.54 8.88
CA ILE A 198 2.09 -9.54 9.34
C ILE A 198 2.82 -8.36 9.99
N ALA A 199 3.74 -8.62 10.91
CA ALA A 199 4.47 -7.56 11.61
C ALA A 199 5.27 -6.66 10.65
N GLN A 200 5.98 -7.26 9.69
CA GLN A 200 6.80 -6.52 8.72
C GLN A 200 5.97 -5.82 7.64
N SER A 201 4.69 -6.18 7.47
CA SER A 201 3.79 -5.54 6.51
C SER A 201 3.25 -4.18 6.95
N VAL A 202 3.41 -3.88 8.24
CA VAL A 202 3.00 -2.61 8.82
C VAL A 202 4.02 -1.54 8.45
N TYR A 203 3.51 -0.40 7.98
CA TYR A 203 4.34 0.71 7.57
C TYR A 203 5.30 1.15 8.70
N GLY A 204 6.59 1.27 8.37
CA GLY A 204 7.62 1.67 9.33
C GLY A 204 8.22 0.56 10.18
N ILE A 205 7.67 -0.66 10.12
CA ILE A 205 8.16 -1.79 10.89
C ILE A 205 9.17 -2.59 10.06
N GLY A 206 10.46 -2.34 10.29
CA GLY A 206 11.55 -3.14 9.73
C GLY A 206 11.83 -4.42 10.56
N PRO A 207 12.82 -5.24 10.15
CA PRO A 207 13.11 -6.51 10.82
C PRO A 207 13.49 -6.34 12.30
N GLN A 208 14.23 -5.28 12.64
CA GLN A 208 14.60 -5.00 14.03
C GLN A 208 13.38 -4.67 14.89
N THR A 209 12.50 -3.80 14.40
CA THR A 209 11.27 -3.42 15.12
C THR A 209 10.30 -4.61 15.20
N ALA A 210 10.18 -5.39 14.13
CA ALA A 210 9.36 -6.60 14.10
C ALA A 210 9.85 -7.61 15.13
N ALA A 211 11.16 -7.86 15.21
CA ALA A 211 11.75 -8.75 16.21
C ALA A 211 11.37 -8.33 17.64
N ARG A 212 11.45 -7.03 17.96
CA ARG A 212 11.09 -6.48 19.27
C ARG A 212 9.60 -6.68 19.60
N VAL A 213 8.71 -6.48 18.61
CA VAL A 213 7.27 -6.71 18.82
C VAL A 213 7.00 -8.20 19.01
N LEU A 214 7.53 -9.05 18.13
CA LEU A 214 7.31 -10.50 18.14
C LEU A 214 7.92 -11.20 19.36
N SER A 215 8.94 -10.61 19.99
CA SER A 215 9.55 -11.16 21.21
C SER A 215 8.70 -10.95 22.47
N LYS A 216 7.68 -10.08 22.43
CA LYS A 216 6.77 -9.91 23.56
C LYS A 216 5.86 -11.14 23.68
N MET A 217 5.50 -11.48 24.90
CA MET A 217 4.52 -12.54 25.17
C MET A 217 3.12 -11.96 24.92
N HIS A 218 2.46 -12.42 23.86
CA HIS A 218 1.07 -12.06 23.55
C HIS A 218 0.16 -13.23 23.92
N GLU A 219 -0.83 -12.97 24.77
CA GLU A 219 -1.83 -13.97 25.15
C GLU A 219 -2.99 -14.03 24.13
N SER A 220 -3.17 -12.94 23.36
CA SER A 220 -4.19 -12.85 22.31
C SER A 220 -3.68 -12.15 21.04
N ASP A 221 -4.37 -12.39 19.92
CA ASP A 221 -4.13 -11.68 18.66
C ASP A 221 -4.29 -10.15 18.84
N ASP A 222 -5.24 -9.71 19.66
CA ASP A 222 -5.53 -8.30 19.86
C ASP A 222 -4.36 -7.54 20.52
N GLU A 223 -3.64 -8.18 21.43
CA GLU A 223 -2.41 -7.62 22.02
C GLU A 223 -1.32 -7.46 20.97
N PHE A 224 -1.17 -8.45 20.09
CA PHE A 224 -0.20 -8.40 19.01
C PHE A 224 -0.47 -7.25 18.05
N TYR A 225 -1.72 -7.09 17.57
CA TYR A 225 -2.08 -5.99 16.68
C TYR A 225 -1.98 -4.62 17.38
N ARG A 226 -2.26 -4.55 18.68
CA ARG A 226 -2.08 -3.33 19.48
C ARG A 226 -0.60 -2.91 19.54
N ASP A 227 0.30 -3.84 19.77
CA ASP A 227 1.74 -3.57 19.76
C ASP A 227 2.26 -3.15 18.37
N LEU A 228 1.71 -3.73 17.30
CA LEU A 228 2.03 -3.30 15.94
C LEU A 228 1.56 -1.86 15.68
N LEU A 229 0.37 -1.50 16.16
CA LEU A 229 -0.13 -0.14 16.05
C LEU A 229 0.75 0.83 16.83
N GLU A 230 1.14 0.49 18.07
CA GLU A 230 2.06 1.31 18.86
C GLU A 230 3.41 1.50 18.15
N ALA A 231 3.99 0.44 17.59
CA ALA A 231 5.23 0.50 16.84
C ALA A 231 5.12 1.38 15.58
N LYS A 232 3.99 1.31 14.85
CA LYS A 232 3.68 2.18 13.70
C LYS A 232 3.64 3.65 14.14
N LEU A 233 2.93 3.95 15.23
CA LEU A 233 2.83 5.30 15.78
C LEU A 233 4.20 5.86 16.19
N GLN A 234 5.01 5.04 16.89
CA GLN A 234 6.35 5.42 17.30
C GLN A 234 7.25 5.73 16.09
N PHE A 235 7.20 4.92 15.03
CA PHE A 235 7.95 5.16 13.80
C PHE A 235 7.55 6.49 13.17
N ILE A 236 6.25 6.78 13.06
CA ILE A 236 5.79 8.00 12.40
C ILE A 236 6.12 9.25 13.22
N ALA A 237 6.00 9.18 14.55
CA ALA A 237 6.39 10.26 15.44
C ALA A 237 7.90 10.57 15.34
N THR A 238 8.73 9.54 15.13
CA THR A 238 10.19 9.70 15.10
C THR A 238 10.75 9.98 13.70
N ARG A 239 10.08 9.54 12.63
CA ARG A 239 10.54 9.65 11.23
C ARG A 239 10.98 11.07 10.81
N PRO A 240 10.29 12.17 11.18
CA PRO A 240 10.75 13.52 10.82
C PRO A 240 12.15 13.87 11.32
N PHE A 241 12.62 13.22 12.38
CA PHE A 241 13.92 13.47 13.01
C PHE A 241 15.07 12.61 12.44
N TRP A 242 14.80 11.76 11.46
CA TRP A 242 15.77 10.78 10.94
C TRP A 242 16.54 11.29 9.70
N ASN A 243 16.27 12.52 9.28
CA ASN A 243 16.96 13.19 8.17
C ASN A 243 18.03 14.18 8.66
N ASN A 244 18.94 13.70 9.51
CA ASN A 244 20.23 14.35 9.78
C ASN A 244 21.37 13.44 9.31
#